data_AF-A0A946RIL6-F1
#
_entry.id   AF-A0A946RIL6-F1
#
_cell.length_a   1.000
_cell.length_b   1.000
_cell.length_c   1.000
_cell.angle_alpha   90.00
_cell.angle_beta   90.00
_cell.angle_gamma   90.00
#
_symmetry.space_group_name_H-M   'P 1'
#
loop_
_entity.id
_entity.type
_entity.pdbx_description
1 polymer ?
#
loop_
_entity_poly.entity_id
_entity_poly.type
_entity_poly.pdbx_seq_one_letter_code
_entity_poly.pdbx_strand_id
1 'polypeptide(L)'
;MTKYVTAELWSKLPKKFHFKGDPTDWVKMTRPGQTLHSFLEGPVFDGYGNLWLVDVPYGRIFCINKNGEWHVDKEYDGEPHSIKKKSDGNFLITDYKNGLLEYDGNGNLKTLIPSDQFKGLSDLSIAENGDVWFTDSGRTSLTDPTGGVYCLRASGELEHVLANVPYPNGITLCPEGKFVYVAATRANAVWRFMANYPEPKWPMVGTYVQMSGGLGPDGLAVQSNGNLAVAHAQAGRAYVYNVFGDTVALITLPDGLWITSLIYQKNTLYLIEAQTGSIYWVELEE
;
A
#
# COMPACT_ATOMS: atom_id res chain seq x y z
N MET A 1 3.34 -0.09 27.52
CA MET A 1 4.79 -0.12 27.28
C MET A 1 5.00 -0.53 25.84
N THR A 2 5.79 0.22 25.06
CA THR A 2 6.02 -0.09 23.64
C THR A 2 6.87 -1.36 23.52
N LYS A 3 6.42 -2.32 22.71
CA LYS A 3 7.16 -3.54 22.37
C LYS A 3 8.18 -3.24 21.27
N TYR A 4 9.39 -3.79 21.40
CA TYR A 4 10.42 -3.70 20.36
C TYR A 4 10.67 -5.11 19.85
N VAL A 5 10.44 -5.34 18.55
CA VAL A 5 10.52 -6.68 17.96
C VAL A 5 11.28 -6.60 16.64
N THR A 6 12.08 -7.62 16.33
CA THR A 6 12.69 -7.77 15.00
C THR A 6 11.88 -8.78 14.21
N ALA A 7 11.48 -8.41 12.99
CA ALA A 7 10.73 -9.31 12.12
C ALA A 7 11.63 -10.42 11.55
N GLU A 8 11.03 -11.57 11.28
CA GLU A 8 11.72 -12.73 10.71
C GLU A 8 11.45 -12.83 9.21
N LEU A 9 12.42 -13.36 8.44
CA LEU A 9 12.24 -13.56 7.00
C LEU A 9 11.22 -14.69 6.76
N TRP A 10 10.14 -14.38 6.07
CA TRP A 10 9.13 -15.37 5.66
C TRP A 10 9.44 -15.93 4.26
N SER A 11 9.64 -15.05 3.28
CA SER A 11 10.01 -15.46 1.92
C SER A 11 10.78 -14.35 1.21
N LYS A 12 11.49 -14.70 0.14
CA LYS A 12 12.31 -13.76 -0.65
C LYS A 12 12.15 -14.03 -2.13
N LEU A 13 12.04 -12.97 -2.92
CA LEU A 13 11.92 -13.03 -4.37
C LEU A 13 13.06 -13.88 -4.95
N PRO A 14 12.75 -15.04 -5.58
CA PRO A 14 13.76 -15.89 -6.17
C PRO A 14 14.59 -15.17 -7.23
N LYS A 15 15.90 -15.41 -7.26
CA LYS A 15 16.84 -14.80 -8.24
C LYS A 15 16.45 -15.04 -9.70
N LYS A 16 15.69 -16.10 -10.00
CA LYS A 16 15.16 -16.38 -11.34
C LYS A 16 14.16 -15.33 -11.82
N PHE A 17 13.52 -14.61 -10.90
CA PHE A 17 12.57 -13.53 -11.19
C PHE A 17 13.18 -12.13 -11.06
N HIS A 18 14.47 -12.02 -10.71
CA HIS A 18 15.16 -10.73 -10.71
C HIS A 18 15.22 -10.19 -12.14
N PHE A 19 14.73 -8.98 -12.34
CA PHE A 19 14.87 -8.30 -13.61
C PHE A 19 16.35 -7.98 -13.86
N LYS A 20 16.81 -8.20 -15.09
CA LYS A 20 18.22 -8.04 -15.51
C LYS A 20 18.39 -7.18 -16.76
N GLY A 21 17.29 -6.63 -17.27
CA GLY A 21 17.32 -5.74 -18.43
C GLY A 21 17.73 -4.32 -18.04
N ASP A 22 17.61 -3.42 -19.02
CA ASP A 22 17.86 -2.01 -18.80
C ASP A 22 16.78 -1.38 -17.88
N PRO A 23 17.15 -0.40 -17.03
CA PRO A 23 16.19 0.31 -16.20
C PRO A 23 15.00 0.85 -17.01
N THR A 24 13.78 0.59 -16.54
CA THR A 24 12.57 1.23 -17.08
C THR A 24 12.56 2.72 -16.74
N ASP A 25 11.68 3.48 -17.39
CA ASP A 25 11.58 4.92 -17.12
C ASP A 25 11.18 5.20 -15.67
N TRP A 26 10.34 4.33 -15.09
CA TRP A 26 10.06 4.36 -13.65
C TRP A 26 11.33 4.25 -12.81
N VAL A 27 12.21 3.28 -13.11
CA VAL A 27 13.48 3.08 -12.36
C VAL A 27 14.41 4.28 -12.57
N LYS A 28 14.58 4.77 -13.80
CA LYS A 28 15.42 5.94 -14.08
C LYS A 28 14.95 7.17 -13.29
N MET A 29 13.64 7.34 -13.15
CA MET A 29 13.05 8.48 -12.44
C MET A 29 13.14 8.32 -10.91
N THR A 30 12.88 7.12 -10.38
CA THR A 30 12.79 6.85 -8.94
C THR A 30 14.14 6.51 -8.29
N ARG A 31 15.07 5.96 -9.07
CA ARG A 31 16.43 5.55 -8.66
C ARG A 31 17.46 5.93 -9.74
N PRO A 32 17.70 7.23 -9.98
CA PRO A 32 18.62 7.66 -11.03
C PRO A 32 20.01 7.03 -10.90
N GLY A 33 20.50 6.44 -12.00
CA GLY A 33 21.82 5.80 -12.05
C GLY A 33 21.92 4.44 -11.36
N GLN A 34 20.81 3.85 -10.90
CA GLN A 34 20.78 2.54 -10.28
C GLN A 34 20.01 1.53 -11.14
N THR A 35 20.37 0.26 -11.00
CA THR A 35 19.55 -0.87 -11.48
C THR A 35 18.70 -1.39 -10.33
N LEU A 36 17.52 -1.94 -10.65
CA LEU A 36 16.63 -2.52 -9.66
C LEU A 36 16.21 -3.93 -10.12
N HIS A 37 16.19 -4.91 -9.23
CA HIS A 37 15.76 -6.27 -9.60
C HIS A 37 14.24 -6.46 -9.46
N SER A 38 13.60 -5.66 -8.60
CA SER A 38 12.15 -5.50 -8.39
C SER A 38 11.86 -4.32 -7.46
N PHE A 39 10.63 -3.82 -7.44
CA PHE A 39 10.09 -2.97 -6.37
C PHE A 39 8.72 -3.51 -5.94
N LEU A 40 8.70 -4.25 -4.82
CA LEU A 40 7.51 -4.98 -4.38
C LEU A 40 6.56 -4.11 -3.57
N GLU A 41 5.27 -4.24 -3.82
CA GLU A 41 4.22 -3.39 -3.24
C GLU A 41 2.88 -4.11 -3.02
N GLY A 42 2.02 -3.48 -2.22
CA GLY A 42 0.57 -3.73 -2.19
C GLY A 42 0.11 -5.18 -1.95
N PRO A 43 0.47 -5.82 -0.83
CA PRO A 43 0.09 -7.20 -0.57
C PRO A 43 -1.40 -7.37 -0.30
N VAL A 44 -1.95 -8.54 -0.65
CA VAL A 44 -3.27 -9.02 -0.23
C VAL A 44 -3.29 -10.54 -0.13
N PHE A 45 -3.95 -11.09 0.90
CA PHE A 45 -4.20 -12.53 0.96
C PHE A 45 -5.50 -12.91 0.23
N ASP A 46 -5.49 -14.03 -0.49
CA ASP A 46 -6.71 -14.64 -0.99
C ASP A 46 -7.36 -15.59 0.03
N GLY A 47 -8.55 -16.12 -0.32
CA GLY A 47 -9.29 -17.07 0.53
C GLY A 47 -8.62 -18.44 0.71
N TYR A 48 -7.56 -18.74 -0.05
CA TYR A 48 -6.78 -19.96 0.06
C TYR A 48 -5.50 -19.77 0.89
N GLY A 49 -5.24 -18.53 1.34
CA GLY A 49 -4.05 -18.16 2.10
C GLY A 49 -2.81 -17.91 1.23
N ASN A 50 -2.97 -17.72 -0.08
CA ASN A 50 -1.87 -17.25 -0.92
C ASN A 50 -1.74 -15.73 -0.78
N LEU A 51 -0.50 -15.25 -0.74
CA LEU A 51 -0.16 -13.84 -0.72
C LEU A 51 0.06 -13.34 -2.14
N TRP A 52 -0.74 -12.37 -2.55
CA TRP A 52 -0.64 -11.66 -3.82
C TRP A 52 0.02 -10.32 -3.59
N LEU A 53 0.89 -9.89 -4.50
CA LEU A 53 1.53 -8.58 -4.46
C LEU A 53 1.99 -8.17 -5.86
N VAL A 54 2.42 -6.93 -6.00
CA VAL A 54 2.79 -6.38 -7.30
C VAL A 54 4.25 -5.97 -7.33
N ASP A 55 4.81 -5.89 -8.53
CA ASP A 55 6.14 -5.37 -8.80
C ASP A 55 6.04 -4.20 -9.78
N VAL A 56 6.22 -3.01 -9.21
CA VAL A 56 5.91 -1.72 -9.84
C VAL A 56 6.66 -1.50 -11.15
N PRO A 57 8.01 -1.47 -11.19
CA PRO A 57 8.75 -1.03 -12.37
C PRO A 57 8.65 -1.98 -13.57
N TYR A 58 8.19 -3.21 -13.35
CA TYR A 58 8.22 -4.28 -14.34
C TYR A 58 6.83 -4.85 -14.66
N GLY A 59 5.76 -4.24 -14.14
CA GLY A 59 4.39 -4.58 -14.52
C GLY A 59 4.01 -6.02 -14.21
N ARG A 60 4.36 -6.52 -13.00
CA ARG A 60 4.13 -7.92 -12.64
C ARG A 60 3.20 -8.06 -11.44
N ILE A 61 2.37 -9.11 -11.49
CA ILE A 61 1.56 -9.59 -10.38
C ILE A 61 2.16 -10.93 -9.95
N PHE A 62 2.55 -11.03 -8.68
CA PHE A 62 3.04 -12.25 -8.08
C PHE A 62 1.95 -12.88 -7.21
N CYS A 63 1.92 -14.22 -7.20
CA CYS A 63 1.20 -15.02 -6.23
C CYS A 63 2.21 -15.92 -5.50
N ILE A 64 2.13 -15.94 -4.17
CA ILE A 64 3.03 -16.68 -3.29
C ILE A 64 2.18 -17.61 -2.44
N ASN A 65 2.40 -18.91 -2.57
CA ASN A 65 1.62 -19.88 -1.79
C ASN A 65 2.04 -19.89 -0.31
N LYS A 66 1.28 -20.62 0.51
CA LYS A 66 1.53 -20.76 1.97
C LYS A 66 2.92 -21.31 2.33
N ASN A 67 3.61 -21.98 1.40
CA ASN A 67 4.97 -22.50 1.60
C ASN A 67 6.05 -21.46 1.22
N GLY A 68 5.65 -20.25 0.83
CA GLY A 68 6.55 -19.19 0.39
C GLY A 68 7.04 -19.35 -1.05
N GLU A 69 6.40 -20.17 -1.88
CA GLU A 69 6.80 -20.40 -3.28
C GLU A 69 6.14 -19.38 -4.21
N TRP A 70 6.96 -18.74 -5.06
CA TRP A 70 6.55 -17.63 -5.92
C TRP A 70 6.18 -18.09 -7.33
N HIS A 71 5.10 -17.51 -7.86
CA HIS A 71 4.65 -17.60 -9.24
C HIS A 71 4.39 -16.20 -9.81
N VAL A 72 4.80 -15.97 -11.06
CA VAL A 72 4.38 -14.78 -11.81
C VAL A 72 3.04 -15.10 -12.44
N ASP A 73 1.99 -14.48 -11.94
CA ASP A 73 0.63 -14.72 -12.40
C ASP A 73 0.32 -13.90 -13.66
N LYS A 74 0.79 -12.65 -13.69
CA LYS A 74 0.66 -11.77 -14.87
C LYS A 74 1.89 -10.89 -15.03
N GLU A 75 2.33 -10.72 -16.28
CA GLU A 75 3.16 -9.60 -16.72
C GLU A 75 2.39 -8.78 -17.76
N TYR A 76 2.52 -7.46 -17.71
CA TYR A 76 1.86 -6.53 -18.62
C TYR A 76 2.57 -5.17 -18.65
N ASP A 77 2.21 -4.33 -19.62
CA ASP A 77 2.76 -2.97 -19.73
C ASP A 77 2.05 -2.02 -18.75
N GLY A 78 2.49 -2.01 -17.50
CA GLY A 78 1.89 -1.22 -16.43
C GLY A 78 2.83 -0.97 -15.27
N GLU A 79 2.36 -0.16 -14.33
CA GLU A 79 3.07 0.20 -13.11
C GLU A 79 2.15 -0.04 -11.90
N PRO A 80 1.80 -1.31 -11.58
CA PRO A 80 0.91 -1.62 -10.48
C PRO A 80 1.55 -1.26 -9.14
N HIS A 81 0.84 -0.49 -8.32
CA HIS A 81 1.27 -0.08 -6.98
C HIS A 81 0.45 -0.72 -5.85
N SER A 82 -0.79 -1.18 -6.11
CA SER A 82 -1.52 -1.98 -5.12
C SER A 82 -2.45 -2.98 -5.78
N ILE A 83 -2.75 -4.07 -5.05
CA ILE A 83 -3.75 -5.07 -5.42
C ILE A 83 -4.60 -5.41 -4.19
N LYS A 84 -5.93 -5.45 -4.34
CA LYS A 84 -6.87 -5.90 -3.30
C LYS A 84 -7.90 -6.86 -3.88
N LYS A 85 -8.29 -7.86 -3.08
CA LYS A 85 -9.32 -8.83 -3.45
C LYS A 85 -10.70 -8.26 -3.20
N LYS A 86 -11.58 -8.34 -4.20
CA LYS A 86 -13.01 -8.03 -4.08
C LYS A 86 -13.77 -9.24 -3.54
N SER A 87 -14.97 -8.98 -3.03
CA SER A 87 -15.90 -10.02 -2.55
C SER A 87 -16.41 -10.96 -3.64
N ASP A 88 -16.43 -10.52 -4.90
CA ASP A 88 -16.81 -11.34 -6.07
C ASP A 88 -15.68 -12.25 -6.56
N GLY A 89 -14.50 -12.18 -5.96
CA GLY A 89 -13.34 -12.97 -6.33
C GLY A 89 -12.41 -12.31 -7.35
N ASN A 90 -12.76 -11.17 -7.95
CA ASN A 90 -11.81 -10.41 -8.76
C ASN A 90 -10.84 -9.62 -7.86
N PHE A 91 -9.86 -8.97 -8.47
CA PHE A 91 -8.94 -8.05 -7.82
C PHE A 91 -9.10 -6.65 -8.39
N LEU A 92 -8.95 -5.64 -7.54
CA LEU A 92 -8.74 -4.25 -7.96
C LEU A 92 -7.27 -3.91 -7.85
N ILE A 93 -6.78 -3.13 -8.80
CA ILE A 93 -5.38 -2.71 -8.88
C ILE A 93 -5.32 -1.21 -9.12
N THR A 94 -4.56 -0.50 -8.30
CA THR A 94 -4.08 0.85 -8.65
C THR A 94 -2.81 0.72 -9.47
N ASP A 95 -2.85 1.26 -10.68
CA ASP A 95 -1.72 1.30 -11.60
C ASP A 95 -1.41 2.76 -11.94
N TYR A 96 -0.15 3.15 -11.77
CA TYR A 96 0.30 4.52 -11.99
C TYR A 96 0.19 4.93 -13.46
N LYS A 97 0.41 3.98 -14.37
CA LYS A 97 0.34 4.18 -15.83
C LYS A 97 -1.07 4.01 -16.36
N ASN A 98 -1.82 3.03 -15.87
CA ASN A 98 -3.08 2.59 -16.49
C ASN A 98 -4.35 2.99 -15.71
N GLY A 99 -4.23 3.54 -14.49
CA GLY A 99 -5.36 3.98 -13.67
C GLY A 99 -5.90 2.89 -12.75
N LEU A 100 -7.22 2.85 -12.54
CA LEU A 100 -7.86 1.82 -11.71
C LEU A 100 -8.25 0.63 -12.60
N LEU A 101 -7.71 -0.55 -12.28
CA LEU A 101 -7.91 -1.77 -13.06
C LEU A 101 -8.66 -2.83 -12.27
N GLU A 102 -9.27 -3.76 -13.01
CA GLU A 102 -9.81 -5.01 -12.48
C GLU A 102 -9.10 -6.20 -13.12
N TYR A 103 -8.73 -7.17 -12.30
CA TYR A 103 -8.06 -8.39 -12.68
C TYR A 103 -8.84 -9.62 -12.20
N ASP A 104 -9.07 -10.60 -13.07
CA ASP A 104 -9.89 -11.77 -12.75
C ASP A 104 -9.14 -12.94 -12.09
N GLY A 105 -7.81 -12.85 -11.96
CA GLY A 105 -6.98 -13.95 -11.47
C GLY A 105 -6.68 -15.05 -12.48
N ASN A 106 -7.09 -14.89 -13.74
CA ASN A 106 -6.93 -15.87 -14.83
C ASN A 106 -6.36 -15.24 -16.11
N GLY A 107 -5.68 -14.10 -15.97
CA GLY A 107 -5.02 -13.42 -17.07
C GLY A 107 -5.79 -12.25 -17.69
N ASN A 108 -7.09 -12.07 -17.40
CA ASN A 108 -7.85 -10.95 -17.95
C ASN A 108 -7.72 -9.72 -17.06
N LEU A 109 -7.18 -8.65 -17.65
CA LEU A 109 -6.98 -7.35 -17.01
C LEU A 109 -7.75 -6.29 -17.78
N LYS A 110 -8.55 -5.49 -17.08
CA LYS A 110 -9.42 -4.46 -17.66
C LYS A 110 -9.26 -3.13 -16.92
N THR A 111 -9.12 -2.04 -17.67
CA THR A 111 -9.21 -0.68 -17.09
C THR A 111 -10.66 -0.34 -16.74
N LEU A 112 -10.90 0.01 -15.48
CA LEU A 112 -12.18 0.53 -15.00
C LEU A 112 -12.24 2.05 -15.13
N ILE A 113 -11.16 2.73 -14.71
CA ILE A 113 -11.02 4.18 -14.80
C ILE A 113 -9.63 4.49 -15.36
N PRO A 114 -9.52 5.17 -16.52
CA PRO A 114 -8.23 5.49 -17.12
C PRO A 114 -7.43 6.49 -16.28
N SER A 115 -6.10 6.50 -16.49
CA SER A 115 -5.16 7.34 -15.74
C SER A 115 -5.23 8.83 -16.06
N ASP A 116 -5.86 9.25 -17.16
CA ASP A 116 -5.83 10.63 -17.66
C ASP A 116 -6.30 11.71 -16.65
N GLN A 117 -7.14 11.31 -15.70
CA GLN A 117 -7.69 12.19 -14.66
C GLN A 117 -6.90 12.16 -13.33
N PHE A 118 -5.86 11.34 -13.25
CA PHE A 118 -5.02 11.16 -12.07
C PHE A 118 -3.58 11.57 -12.38
N LYS A 119 -2.82 11.89 -11.34
CA LYS A 119 -1.37 12.14 -11.46
C LYS A 119 -0.56 10.84 -11.40
N GLY A 120 -1.14 9.79 -10.83
CA GLY A 120 -0.59 8.44 -10.73
C GLY A 120 -1.01 7.78 -9.42
N LEU A 121 -1.84 6.74 -9.53
CA LEU A 121 -2.43 6.06 -8.38
C LEU A 121 -1.38 5.26 -7.59
N SER A 122 -1.55 5.18 -6.27
CA SER A 122 -0.61 4.50 -5.36
C SER A 122 -1.28 3.29 -4.68
N ASP A 123 -2.13 3.52 -3.68
CA ASP A 123 -2.73 2.44 -2.88
C ASP A 123 -4.26 2.53 -2.88
N LEU A 124 -4.91 1.44 -2.47
CA LEU A 124 -6.36 1.36 -2.34
C LEU A 124 -6.81 0.50 -1.16
N SER A 125 -8.01 0.79 -0.67
CA SER A 125 -8.72 0.01 0.34
C SER A 125 -10.19 -0.15 -0.07
N ILE A 126 -10.75 -1.32 0.18
CA ILE A 126 -12.15 -1.63 -0.11
C ILE A 126 -12.89 -1.66 1.23
N ALA A 127 -13.86 -0.77 1.41
CA ALA A 127 -14.72 -0.76 2.59
C ALA A 127 -15.78 -1.87 2.52
N GLU A 128 -16.32 -2.28 3.67
CA GLU A 128 -17.33 -3.34 3.74
C GLU A 128 -18.61 -3.03 2.94
N ASN A 129 -18.96 -1.74 2.80
CA ASN A 129 -20.09 -1.28 2.00
C ASN A 129 -19.83 -1.31 0.49
N GLY A 130 -18.63 -1.71 0.05
CA GLY A 130 -18.21 -1.76 -1.35
C GLY A 130 -17.58 -0.46 -1.88
N ASP A 131 -17.47 0.59 -1.07
CA ASP A 131 -16.75 1.80 -1.47
C ASP A 131 -15.25 1.51 -1.62
N VAL A 132 -14.65 2.03 -2.68
CA VAL A 132 -13.22 1.88 -2.96
C VAL A 132 -12.51 3.21 -2.73
N TRP A 133 -11.69 3.25 -1.70
CA TRP A 133 -10.86 4.41 -1.37
C TRP A 133 -9.49 4.22 -1.98
N PHE A 134 -8.95 5.25 -2.64
CA PHE A 134 -7.62 5.14 -3.26
C PHE A 134 -6.90 6.48 -3.30
N THR A 135 -5.58 6.42 -3.41
CA THR A 135 -4.69 7.57 -3.38
C THR A 135 -4.13 7.89 -4.74
N ASP A 136 -4.08 9.18 -5.06
CA ASP A 136 -3.44 9.73 -6.26
C ASP A 136 -2.15 10.45 -5.82
N SER A 137 -1.04 9.71 -5.81
CA SER A 137 0.23 10.21 -5.28
C SER A 137 0.85 11.24 -6.21
N GLY A 138 0.85 10.97 -7.51
CA GLY A 138 1.40 11.85 -8.53
C GLY A 138 2.86 12.23 -8.37
N ARG A 139 3.62 11.51 -7.52
CA ARG A 139 4.94 11.95 -7.03
C ARG A 139 4.94 13.38 -6.47
N THR A 140 3.81 13.82 -5.91
CA THR A 140 3.65 15.13 -5.27
C THR A 140 4.54 15.26 -4.04
N SER A 141 4.74 16.46 -3.51
CA SER A 141 5.67 16.68 -2.41
C SER A 141 5.28 17.90 -1.59
N LEU A 142 6.11 18.29 -0.61
CA LEU A 142 5.85 19.51 0.15
C LEU A 142 5.90 20.78 -0.72
N THR A 143 6.63 20.77 -1.84
CA THR A 143 6.69 21.92 -2.77
C THR A 143 5.57 21.92 -3.80
N ASP A 144 4.93 20.77 -4.01
CA ASP A 144 3.75 20.60 -4.85
C ASP A 144 2.83 19.59 -4.17
N PRO A 145 2.00 20.01 -3.19
CA PRO A 145 1.22 19.09 -2.38
C PRO A 145 -0.04 18.59 -3.09
N THR A 146 -0.17 18.74 -4.41
CA THR A 146 -1.44 18.56 -5.15
C THR A 146 -1.94 17.11 -5.28
N GLY A 147 -1.39 16.15 -4.52
CA GLY A 147 -1.90 14.78 -4.45
C GLY A 147 -3.26 14.74 -3.77
N GLY A 148 -4.01 13.66 -4.01
CA GLY A 148 -5.39 13.55 -3.53
C GLY A 148 -5.82 12.17 -3.06
N VAL A 149 -6.99 12.14 -2.42
CA VAL A 149 -7.70 10.92 -2.04
C VAL A 149 -9.03 10.90 -2.77
N TYR A 150 -9.36 9.77 -3.38
CA TYR A 150 -10.60 9.54 -4.07
C TYR A 150 -11.39 8.42 -3.40
N CYS A 151 -12.71 8.45 -3.59
CA CYS A 151 -13.61 7.37 -3.23
C CYS A 151 -14.52 7.06 -4.42
N LEU A 152 -14.40 5.85 -4.97
CA LEU A 152 -15.39 5.31 -5.89
C LEU A 152 -16.47 4.63 -5.05
N ARG A 153 -17.62 5.29 -4.94
CA ARG A 153 -18.77 4.79 -4.20
C ARG A 153 -19.29 3.51 -4.83
N ALA A 154 -19.90 2.64 -4.03
CA ALA A 154 -20.57 1.43 -4.52
C ALA A 154 -21.69 1.73 -5.55
N SER A 155 -22.23 2.96 -5.55
CA SER A 155 -23.17 3.47 -6.56
C SER A 155 -22.53 3.75 -7.93
N GLY A 156 -21.21 3.78 -8.01
CA GLY A 156 -20.44 4.18 -9.19
C GLY A 156 -20.05 5.67 -9.23
N GLU A 157 -20.44 6.47 -8.24
CA GLU A 157 -20.03 7.87 -8.14
C GLU A 157 -18.56 7.96 -7.72
N LEU A 158 -17.74 8.70 -8.48
CA LEU A 158 -16.36 9.00 -8.12
C LEU A 158 -16.27 10.37 -7.44
N GLU A 159 -15.80 10.37 -6.19
CA GLU A 159 -15.62 11.58 -5.39
C GLU A 159 -14.12 11.90 -5.22
N HIS A 160 -13.73 13.15 -5.42
CA HIS A 160 -12.42 13.67 -5.02
C HIS A 160 -12.53 14.20 -3.58
N VAL A 161 -12.16 13.35 -2.61
CA VAL A 161 -12.48 13.55 -1.18
C VAL A 161 -11.50 14.49 -0.50
N LEU A 162 -10.21 14.35 -0.77
CA LEU A 162 -9.18 15.24 -0.25
C LEU A 162 -8.29 15.72 -1.38
N ALA A 163 -8.07 17.03 -1.43
CA ALA A 163 -7.00 17.65 -2.19
C ALA A 163 -5.86 18.05 -1.25
N ASN A 164 -4.68 18.30 -1.83
CA ASN A 164 -3.52 18.85 -1.15
C ASN A 164 -2.86 17.91 -0.11
N VAL A 165 -2.84 16.61 -0.39
CA VAL A 165 -2.08 15.64 0.39
C VAL A 165 -0.67 15.51 -0.21
N PRO A 166 0.41 15.80 0.52
CA PRO A 166 1.77 15.66 -0.02
C PRO A 166 2.17 14.19 -0.15
N TYR A 167 2.10 13.65 -1.37
CA TYR A 167 2.37 12.24 -1.70
C TYR A 167 1.47 11.30 -0.88
N PRO A 168 0.14 11.27 -1.13
CA PRO A 168 -0.74 10.30 -0.49
C PRO A 168 -0.33 8.90 -0.93
N ASN A 169 -0.21 7.98 0.01
CA ASN A 169 0.27 6.64 -0.28
C ASN A 169 -0.67 5.59 0.31
N GLY A 170 -0.28 4.86 1.36
CA GLY A 170 -1.16 3.89 2.00
C GLY A 170 -2.48 4.51 2.48
N ILE A 171 -3.57 3.78 2.30
CA ILE A 171 -4.91 4.16 2.74
C ILE A 171 -5.65 2.96 3.31
N THR A 172 -6.35 3.15 4.42
CA THR A 172 -7.14 2.09 5.07
C THR A 172 -8.23 2.70 5.93
N LEU A 173 -9.22 1.87 6.30
CA LEU A 173 -10.27 2.27 7.24
C LEU A 173 -10.05 1.65 8.62
N CYS A 174 -10.60 2.28 9.65
CA CYS A 174 -10.76 1.60 10.95
C CYS A 174 -11.70 0.40 10.81
N PRO A 175 -11.69 -0.57 11.75
CA PRO A 175 -12.48 -1.80 11.61
C PRO A 175 -13.98 -1.54 11.43
N GLU A 176 -14.52 -0.51 12.09
CA GLU A 176 -15.93 -0.13 11.99
C GLU A 176 -16.25 0.74 10.75
N GLY A 177 -15.27 1.01 9.89
CA GLY A 177 -15.44 1.82 8.67
C GLY A 177 -15.71 3.31 8.91
N LYS A 178 -15.57 3.81 10.16
CA LYS A 178 -15.91 5.19 10.54
C LYS A 178 -14.83 6.20 10.19
N PHE A 179 -13.57 5.79 10.28
CA PHE A 179 -12.42 6.65 10.00
C PHE A 179 -11.61 6.09 8.84
N VAL A 180 -11.12 6.99 8.00
CA VAL A 180 -10.12 6.71 6.96
C VAL A 180 -8.78 7.24 7.46
N TYR A 181 -7.75 6.41 7.34
CA TYR A 181 -6.35 6.77 7.55
C TYR A 181 -5.65 6.86 6.21
N VAL A 182 -4.87 7.92 6.00
CA VAL A 182 -4.07 8.10 4.79
C VAL A 182 -2.65 8.50 5.16
N ALA A 183 -1.67 7.85 4.54
CA ALA A 183 -0.27 8.21 4.66
C ALA A 183 0.00 9.46 3.80
N ALA A 184 0.34 10.57 4.43
CA ALA A 184 0.90 11.74 3.75
C ALA A 184 2.42 11.62 3.78
N THR A 185 2.99 10.80 2.89
CA THR A 185 4.38 10.34 2.97
C THR A 185 5.35 11.51 3.11
N ARG A 186 5.22 12.55 2.29
CA ARG A 186 6.16 13.69 2.30
C ARG A 186 5.95 14.66 3.46
N ALA A 187 4.80 14.59 4.13
CA ALA A 187 4.58 15.28 5.41
C ALA A 187 5.04 14.46 6.63
N ASN A 188 5.54 13.23 6.41
CA ASN A 188 5.96 12.30 7.46
C ASN A 188 4.83 12.08 8.50
N ALA A 189 3.59 11.94 8.03
CA ALA A 189 2.43 11.89 8.91
C ALA A 189 1.36 10.93 8.36
N VAL A 190 0.61 10.32 9.28
CA VAL A 190 -0.67 9.68 8.94
C VAL A 190 -1.79 10.64 9.30
N TRP A 191 -2.61 10.97 8.31
CA TRP A 191 -3.81 11.78 8.49
C TRP A 191 -5.02 10.89 8.72
N ARG A 192 -6.04 11.43 9.41
CA ARG A 192 -7.29 10.75 9.69
C ARG A 192 -8.47 11.69 9.46
N PHE A 193 -9.55 11.13 8.94
CA PHE A 193 -10.82 11.82 8.78
C PHE A 193 -12.00 10.84 8.85
N MET A 194 -13.23 11.33 8.99
CA MET A 194 -14.42 10.48 8.98
C MET A 194 -14.72 10.00 7.56
N ALA A 195 -15.11 8.73 7.38
CA ALA A 195 -15.50 8.19 6.08
C ALA A 195 -16.86 8.74 5.61
N ASN A 196 -17.75 9.03 6.56
CA ASN A 196 -19.02 9.70 6.35
C ASN A 196 -19.00 11.06 7.04
N TYR A 197 -19.18 12.14 6.27
CA TYR A 197 -19.12 13.52 6.73
C TYR A 197 -20.35 14.28 6.21
N PRO A 198 -20.94 15.17 7.04
CA PRO A 198 -22.13 15.91 6.65
C PRO A 198 -21.79 16.99 5.61
N GLU A 199 -22.83 17.56 5.01
CA GLU A 199 -22.66 18.69 4.09
C GLU A 199 -22.06 19.93 4.80
N PRO A 200 -21.21 20.71 4.10
CA PRO A 200 -20.70 20.45 2.75
C PRO A 200 -19.73 19.25 2.73
N LYS A 201 -19.84 18.36 1.72
CA LYS A 201 -19.02 17.13 1.50
C LYS A 201 -17.49 17.34 1.51
N TRP A 202 -16.91 17.82 2.60
CA TRP A 202 -15.47 17.91 2.81
C TRP A 202 -15.16 17.39 4.21
N PRO A 203 -14.39 16.31 4.32
CA PRO A 203 -14.02 15.82 5.63
C PRO A 203 -13.10 16.80 6.34
N MET A 204 -13.34 17.02 7.63
CA MET A 204 -12.37 17.65 8.52
C MET A 204 -11.21 16.68 8.77
N VAL A 205 -10.14 16.83 8.00
CA VAL A 205 -8.93 16.03 8.11
C VAL A 205 -7.97 16.61 9.14
N GLY A 206 -7.30 15.73 9.89
CA GLY A 206 -6.24 16.12 10.83
C GLY A 206 -5.15 15.08 10.91
N THR A 207 -4.02 15.44 11.52
CA THR A 207 -2.93 14.51 11.80
C THR A 207 -3.35 13.55 12.91
N TYR A 208 -3.30 12.25 12.61
CA TYR A 208 -3.45 11.20 13.62
C TYR A 208 -2.12 10.92 14.31
N VAL A 209 -1.05 10.74 13.53
CA VAL A 209 0.32 10.59 14.07
C VAL A 209 1.29 11.38 13.20
N GLN A 210 2.17 12.14 13.85
CA GLN A 210 3.34 12.76 13.24
C GLN A 210 4.57 11.87 13.48
N MET A 211 5.25 11.51 12.39
CA MET A 211 6.45 10.68 12.38
C MET A 211 7.69 11.53 12.06
N SER A 212 8.88 10.91 12.13
CA SER A 212 10.15 11.57 11.82
C SER A 212 11.19 10.64 11.21
N GLY A 213 12.12 11.20 10.42
CA GLY A 213 13.17 10.45 9.71
C GLY A 213 12.63 9.63 8.53
N GLY A 214 13.53 8.89 7.86
CA GLY A 214 13.18 8.12 6.66
C GLY A 214 12.52 8.96 5.56
N LEU A 215 11.85 8.28 4.64
CA LEU A 215 11.05 8.90 3.58
C LEU A 215 9.69 9.40 4.12
N GLY A 216 9.06 8.59 4.98
CA GLY A 216 7.73 8.81 5.53
C GLY A 216 6.92 7.51 5.60
N PRO A 217 5.66 7.60 6.07
CA PRO A 217 4.73 6.46 6.04
C PRO A 217 4.41 6.06 4.60
N ASP A 218 4.31 4.77 4.37
CA ASP A 218 4.01 4.16 3.06
C ASP A 218 2.69 3.37 3.16
N GLY A 219 2.70 2.05 2.99
CA GLY A 219 1.54 1.20 3.22
C GLY A 219 1.04 1.18 4.67
N LEU A 220 -0.28 1.03 4.80
CA LEU A 220 -1.01 1.00 6.08
C LEU A 220 -1.84 -0.28 6.19
N ALA A 221 -1.94 -0.85 7.38
CA ALA A 221 -2.92 -1.91 7.67
C ALA A 221 -3.48 -1.78 9.07
N VAL A 222 -4.76 -2.11 9.21
CA VAL A 222 -5.48 -2.05 10.48
C VAL A 222 -5.79 -3.47 10.95
N GLN A 223 -5.51 -3.73 12.23
CA GLN A 223 -5.91 -4.96 12.90
C GLN A 223 -7.35 -4.82 13.44
N SER A 224 -8.02 -5.93 13.71
CA SER A 224 -9.40 -5.97 14.24
C SER A 224 -9.61 -5.22 15.57
N ASN A 225 -8.57 -5.09 16.40
CA ASN A 225 -8.60 -4.30 17.64
C ASN A 225 -8.43 -2.78 17.41
N GLY A 226 -8.30 -2.34 16.15
CA GLY A 226 -8.13 -0.94 15.77
C GLY A 226 -6.68 -0.45 15.78
N ASN A 227 -5.70 -1.31 16.06
CA ASN A 227 -4.29 -0.96 15.93
C ASN A 227 -3.92 -0.73 14.46
N LEU A 228 -3.25 0.38 14.19
CA LEU A 228 -2.76 0.76 12.87
C LEU A 228 -1.27 0.44 12.74
N ALA A 229 -0.93 -0.50 11.88
CA ALA A 229 0.45 -0.69 11.42
C ALA A 229 0.78 0.28 10.28
N VAL A 230 1.99 0.84 10.33
CA VAL A 230 2.50 1.84 9.40
C VAL A 230 3.90 1.43 8.93
N ALA A 231 4.04 1.14 7.64
CA ALA A 231 5.34 0.94 7.02
C ALA A 231 6.07 2.29 6.96
N HIS A 232 7.33 2.34 7.41
CA HIS A 232 8.14 3.57 7.34
C HIS A 232 9.26 3.38 6.31
N ALA A 233 9.00 3.82 5.08
CA ALA A 233 9.93 3.68 3.97
C ALA A 233 11.26 4.42 4.26
N GLN A 234 12.37 3.83 3.83
CA GLN A 234 13.75 4.26 4.09
C GLN A 234 14.13 4.35 5.58
N ALA A 235 13.40 3.69 6.48
CA ALA A 235 13.71 3.69 7.90
C ALA A 235 14.05 2.28 8.46
N GLY A 236 13.87 1.22 7.68
CA GLY A 236 14.13 -0.17 8.11
C GLY A 236 13.24 -0.64 9.26
N ARG A 237 12.09 0.02 9.45
CA ARG A 237 11.18 -0.22 10.56
C ARG A 237 9.73 0.08 10.21
N ALA A 238 8.82 -0.54 10.94
CA ALA A 238 7.40 -0.23 10.95
C ALA A 238 6.95 0.08 12.38
N TYR A 239 5.85 0.80 12.50
CA TYR A 239 5.25 1.16 13.77
C TYR A 239 3.83 0.60 13.86
N VAL A 240 3.41 0.22 15.06
CA VAL A 240 2.01 -0.11 15.35
C VAL A 240 1.50 0.89 16.38
N TYR A 241 0.44 1.60 16.04
CA TYR A 241 -0.20 2.61 16.88
C TYR A 241 -1.58 2.15 17.35
N ASN A 242 -1.97 2.46 18.58
CA ASN A 242 -3.33 2.20 19.07
C ASN A 242 -4.32 3.26 18.55
N VAL A 243 -5.62 3.11 18.82
CA VAL A 243 -6.65 4.07 18.36
C VAL A 243 -6.43 5.55 18.78
N PHE A 244 -5.58 5.80 19.78
CA PHE A 244 -5.21 7.13 20.26
C PHE A 244 -3.93 7.70 19.63
N GLY A 245 -3.16 6.88 18.91
CA GLY A 245 -1.89 7.25 18.30
C GLY A 245 -0.66 6.92 19.16
N ASP A 246 -0.83 6.22 20.28
CA ASP A 246 0.31 5.76 21.08
C ASP A 246 0.99 4.58 20.42
N THR A 247 2.33 4.54 20.48
CA THR A 247 3.10 3.43 19.89
C THR A 247 2.99 2.17 20.74
N VAL A 248 2.35 1.15 20.20
CA VAL A 248 2.21 -0.19 20.79
C VAL A 248 3.42 -1.06 20.48
N ALA A 249 3.92 -0.99 19.23
CA ALA A 249 5.11 -1.73 18.81
C ALA A 249 5.97 -0.94 17.83
N LEU A 250 7.29 -1.15 17.92
CA LEU A 250 8.27 -0.79 16.90
C LEU A 250 8.88 -2.09 16.37
N ILE A 251 8.75 -2.30 15.07
CA ILE A 251 9.21 -3.51 14.38
C ILE A 251 10.40 -3.15 13.51
N THR A 252 11.55 -3.78 13.69
CA THR A 252 12.73 -3.59 12.84
C THR A 252 12.93 -4.76 11.89
N LEU A 253 13.58 -4.51 10.75
CA LEU A 253 14.03 -5.57 9.85
C LEU A 253 15.51 -5.93 10.10
N PRO A 254 15.90 -7.19 9.89
CA PRO A 254 17.30 -7.60 9.95
C PRO A 254 18.13 -7.11 8.75
N ASP A 255 17.49 -6.81 7.61
CA ASP A 255 18.10 -6.29 6.39
C ASP A 255 17.07 -5.45 5.61
N GLY A 256 17.56 -4.53 4.78
CA GLY A 256 16.72 -3.63 3.99
C GLY A 256 16.17 -2.44 4.78
N LEU A 257 15.98 -1.32 4.07
CA LEU A 257 15.43 -0.08 4.64
C LEU A 257 14.09 0.30 4.03
N TRP A 258 13.64 -0.39 2.98
CA TRP A 258 12.48 0.01 2.18
C TRP A 258 11.27 -0.88 2.48
N ILE A 259 10.72 -0.74 3.70
CA ILE A 259 9.38 -1.29 3.96
C ILE A 259 8.39 -0.43 3.19
N THR A 260 7.77 -1.02 2.18
CA THR A 260 6.85 -0.34 1.26
C THR A 260 5.41 -0.55 1.64
N SER A 261 5.06 -1.78 2.04
CA SER A 261 3.70 -2.08 2.44
C SER A 261 3.64 -3.19 3.48
N LEU A 262 2.47 -3.40 4.06
CA LEU A 262 2.25 -4.38 5.11
C LEU A 262 0.80 -4.86 5.13
N ILE A 263 0.57 -6.06 5.66
CA ILE A 263 -0.77 -6.62 5.79
C ILE A 263 -0.87 -7.54 7.00
N TYR A 264 -2.02 -7.52 7.66
CA TYR A 264 -2.35 -8.49 8.70
C TYR A 264 -2.96 -9.76 8.11
N GLN A 265 -2.52 -10.90 8.64
CA GLN A 265 -3.27 -12.16 8.57
C GLN A 265 -3.45 -12.65 10.00
N LYS A 266 -4.67 -12.48 10.54
CA LYS A 266 -4.95 -12.68 11.98
C LYS A 266 -3.99 -11.80 12.81
N ASN A 267 -3.17 -12.42 13.66
CA ASN A 267 -2.25 -11.77 14.57
C ASN A 267 -0.83 -11.67 14.02
N THR A 268 -0.60 -12.11 12.78
CA THR A 268 0.68 -11.99 12.10
C THR A 268 0.66 -10.78 11.18
N LEU A 269 1.63 -9.88 11.35
CA LEU A 269 1.86 -8.77 10.43
C LEU A 269 2.96 -9.16 9.45
N TYR A 270 2.64 -9.13 8.16
CA TYR A 270 3.59 -9.31 7.07
C TYR A 270 4.08 -7.94 6.59
N LEU A 271 5.38 -7.81 6.34
CA LEU A 271 6.03 -6.58 5.89
C LEU A 271 6.72 -6.83 4.55
N ILE A 272 6.43 -5.99 3.56
CA ILE A 272 7.00 -6.05 2.22
C ILE A 272 8.21 -5.12 2.17
N GLU A 273 9.37 -5.66 1.86
CA GLU A 273 10.64 -4.94 1.79
C GLU A 273 11.16 -4.95 0.35
N ALA A 274 11.17 -3.78 -0.28
CA ALA A 274 11.41 -3.65 -1.72
C ALA A 274 12.90 -3.65 -2.10
N GLN A 275 13.82 -3.24 -1.22
CA GLN A 275 15.24 -3.12 -1.57
C GLN A 275 15.86 -4.48 -1.89
N THR A 276 15.54 -5.47 -1.05
CA THR A 276 16.08 -6.83 -1.14
C THR A 276 15.08 -7.80 -1.75
N GLY A 277 13.84 -7.38 -1.97
CA GLY A 277 12.75 -8.22 -2.47
C GLY A 277 12.33 -9.27 -1.43
N SER A 278 12.28 -8.88 -0.16
CA SER A 278 12.01 -9.78 0.96
C SER A 278 10.65 -9.51 1.56
N ILE A 279 10.03 -10.56 2.11
CA ILE A 279 8.82 -10.49 2.89
C ILE A 279 9.17 -10.97 4.29
N TYR A 280 8.96 -10.11 5.26
CA TYR A 280 9.16 -10.41 6.67
C TYR A 280 7.82 -10.60 7.36
N TRP A 281 7.84 -11.20 8.53
CA TRP A 281 6.66 -11.34 9.37
C TRP A 281 6.98 -11.17 10.86
N VAL A 282 5.96 -10.87 11.64
CA VAL A 282 6.04 -10.85 13.10
C VAL A 282 4.67 -11.19 13.69
N GLU A 283 4.64 -12.00 14.73
CA GLU A 283 3.43 -12.22 15.53
C GLU A 283 3.29 -11.10 16.56
N LEU A 284 2.10 -10.50 16.59
CA LEU A 284 1.73 -9.46 17.53
C LEU A 284 0.60 -10.00 18.41
N GLU A 285 0.78 -9.97 19.72
CA GLU A 285 -0.31 -10.27 20.65
C GLU A 285 -1.45 -9.25 20.48
N GLU A 286 -2.70 -9.71 20.66
CA GLU A 286 -3.91 -8.87 20.62
C GLU A 286 -3.94 -7.79 21.71
#